data_AF-A0A952FVB7-F1
#
_entry.id   AF-A0A952FVB7-F1
#
_cell.length_a   1.000
_cell.length_b   1.000
_cell.length_c   1.000
_cell.angle_alpha   90.00
_cell.angle_beta   90.00
_cell.angle_gamma   90.00
#
_symmetry.space_group_name_H-M   'P 1'
#
loop_
_entity.id
_entity.type
_entity.pdbx_description
1 polymer ?
#
loop_
_entity_poly.entity_id
_entity_poly.type
_entity_poly.pdbx_seq_one_letter_code
_entity_poly.pdbx_strand_id
1 'polypeptide(L)'
;MPTETQGPYPGDGSNTVSGSVVNVLTTSGVVRSDIRISVGSYSGTAAGVPLTLTITLVNSNLGCATLSGYAIYIWHCNRDGNYSLYTVTDQNYLRGVQV
;
A
#
# COMPACT_ATOMS: atom_id res chain seq x y z
N MET A 1 -6.81 -19.16 11.99
CA MET A 1 -6.31 -17.77 11.88
C MET A 1 -7.44 -16.93 11.31
N PRO A 2 -7.78 -15.77 11.88
CA PRO A 2 -8.80 -14.91 11.27
C PRO A 2 -8.28 -14.36 9.94
N THR A 3 -9.13 -14.38 8.92
CA THR A 3 -8.84 -13.77 7.61
C THR A 3 -9.38 -12.35 7.62
N GLU A 4 -8.53 -11.37 7.36
CA GLU A 4 -8.95 -9.99 7.18
C GLU A 4 -9.55 -9.80 5.78
N THR A 5 -10.59 -8.97 5.67
CA THR A 5 -11.10 -8.53 4.38
C THR A 5 -10.26 -7.35 3.89
N GLN A 6 -10.01 -7.22 2.58
CA GLN A 6 -9.17 -6.15 2.01
C GLN A 6 -9.63 -4.72 2.34
N GLY A 7 -10.84 -4.53 2.86
CA GLY A 7 -11.44 -3.22 3.03
C GLY A 7 -11.66 -2.50 1.69
N PRO A 8 -12.23 -1.28 1.72
CA PRO A 8 -12.69 -0.62 0.49
C PRO A 8 -11.62 0.19 -0.26
N TYR A 9 -10.37 0.30 0.25
CA TYR A 9 -9.35 1.25 -0.28
C TYR A 9 -8.02 0.64 -0.76
N PRO A 10 -7.97 -0.56 -1.37
CA PRO A 10 -6.72 -1.24 -1.71
C PRO A 10 -5.93 -0.54 -2.83
N GLY A 11 -6.59 0.02 -3.84
CA GLY A 11 -5.92 0.69 -4.95
C GLY A 11 -5.03 -0.23 -5.78
N ASP A 12 -5.37 -1.52 -5.83
CA ASP A 12 -4.63 -2.59 -6.50
C ASP A 12 -5.28 -3.02 -7.83
N GLY A 13 -6.29 -2.28 -8.28
CA GLY A 13 -7.09 -2.59 -9.46
C GLY A 13 -8.29 -3.52 -9.22
N SER A 14 -8.49 -3.99 -7.98
CA SER A 14 -9.66 -4.82 -7.64
C SER A 14 -10.95 -4.03 -7.45
N ASN A 15 -10.86 -2.69 -7.30
CA ASN A 15 -11.99 -1.83 -7.00
C ASN A 15 -12.07 -0.58 -7.89
N THR A 16 -13.23 0.08 -7.83
CA THR A 16 -13.54 1.29 -8.59
C THR A 16 -13.99 2.42 -7.68
N VAL A 17 -13.72 3.66 -8.11
CA VAL A 17 -14.22 4.89 -7.51
C VAL A 17 -14.80 5.75 -8.62
N SER A 18 -16.04 6.20 -8.46
CA SER A 18 -16.71 7.05 -9.44
C SER A 18 -16.64 6.49 -10.88
N GLY A 19 -16.77 5.18 -11.03
CA GLY A 19 -16.75 4.47 -12.32
C GLY A 19 -15.36 4.21 -12.91
N SER A 20 -14.27 4.61 -12.24
CA SER A 20 -12.88 4.38 -12.69
C SER A 20 -12.16 3.37 -11.80
N VAL A 21 -11.39 2.46 -12.41
CA VAL A 21 -10.54 1.51 -11.66
C VAL A 21 -9.39 2.26 -11.00
N VAL A 22 -9.16 2.00 -9.71
CA VAL A 22 -8.04 2.59 -8.96
C VAL A 22 -6.92 1.57 -8.86
N ASN A 23 -5.77 1.85 -9.50
CA ASN A 23 -4.62 0.95 -9.49
C ASN A 23 -3.29 1.71 -9.43
N VAL A 24 -2.63 1.69 -8.28
CA VAL A 24 -1.29 2.28 -8.07
C VAL A 24 -0.16 1.29 -8.39
N LEU A 25 -0.44 -0.01 -8.46
CA LEU A 25 0.58 -1.05 -8.67
C LEU A 25 1.24 -0.98 -10.06
N THR A 26 0.59 -0.31 -11.00
CA THR A 26 1.14 -0.03 -12.34
C THR A 26 1.95 1.27 -12.41
N THR A 27 1.98 2.06 -11.32
CA THR A 27 2.65 3.36 -11.28
C THR A 27 4.15 3.20 -11.04
N SER A 28 4.96 3.85 -11.86
CA SER A 28 6.41 3.91 -11.64
C SER A 28 6.73 4.52 -10.29
N GLY A 29 7.62 3.88 -9.53
CA GLY A 29 8.00 4.28 -8.18
C GLY A 29 7.16 3.65 -7.06
N VAL A 30 6.16 2.80 -7.35
CA VAL A 30 5.37 2.11 -6.29
C VAL A 30 6.19 1.07 -5.53
N VAL A 31 7.22 0.48 -6.14
CA VAL A 31 8.14 -0.45 -5.48
C VAL A 31 9.18 0.37 -4.71
N ARG A 32 9.00 0.49 -3.39
CA ARG A 32 9.80 1.37 -2.52
C ARG A 32 9.63 1.04 -1.03
N SER A 33 10.60 1.42 -0.22
CA SER A 33 10.55 1.31 1.24
C SER A 33 9.93 2.54 1.92
N ASP A 34 10.23 3.76 1.47
CA ASP A 34 9.60 4.98 1.98
C ASP A 34 8.33 5.31 1.20
N ILE A 35 7.18 5.06 1.82
CA ILE A 35 5.88 5.29 1.21
C ILE A 35 5.31 6.69 1.48
N ARG A 36 5.99 7.57 2.21
CA ARG A 36 5.41 8.84 2.68
C ARG A 36 5.15 9.86 1.57
N ILE A 37 5.87 9.77 0.46
CA ILE A 37 5.84 10.76 -0.63
C ILE A 37 4.95 10.23 -1.77
N SER A 38 4.30 11.10 -2.53
CA SER A 38 3.61 10.72 -3.78
C SER A 38 4.62 10.45 -4.92
N VAL A 39 4.21 9.69 -5.94
CA VAL A 39 5.06 9.28 -7.08
C VAL A 39 4.38 9.50 -8.42
N GLY A 40 5.17 9.48 -9.50
CA GLY A 40 4.70 9.69 -10.86
C GLY A 40 4.22 11.12 -11.07
N SER A 41 3.01 11.28 -11.60
CA SER A 41 2.38 12.59 -11.80
C SER A 41 1.81 13.22 -10.52
N TYR A 42 1.73 12.45 -9.43
CA TYR A 42 1.26 12.94 -8.14
C TYR A 42 2.42 13.55 -7.34
N SER A 43 2.13 14.51 -6.47
CA SER A 43 3.13 15.21 -5.65
C SER A 43 2.58 15.47 -4.27
N GLY A 44 3.42 15.49 -3.24
CA GLY A 44 2.99 15.68 -1.85
C GLY A 44 3.63 14.66 -0.91
N THR A 45 3.59 14.94 0.39
CA THR A 45 4.12 14.06 1.44
C THR A 45 3.13 13.98 2.57
N ALA A 46 2.81 12.77 3.01
CA ALA A 46 1.96 12.55 4.16
C ALA A 46 2.64 13.05 5.44
N ALA A 47 1.95 13.92 6.18
CA ALA A 47 2.37 14.34 7.51
C ALA A 47 2.06 13.26 8.55
N GLY A 48 2.90 13.16 9.59
CA GLY A 48 2.70 12.22 10.68
C GLY A 48 3.97 11.94 11.46
N VAL A 49 3.89 10.95 12.35
CA VAL A 49 5.05 10.41 13.06
C VAL A 49 5.65 9.28 12.22
N PRO A 50 6.96 9.27 11.93
CA PRO A 50 7.57 8.21 11.15
C PRO A 50 7.47 6.84 11.84
N LEU A 51 7.12 5.82 11.05
CA LEU A 51 7.17 4.41 11.44
C LEU A 51 8.09 3.67 10.47
N THR A 52 8.98 2.85 11.02
CA THR A 52 9.70 1.82 10.25
C THR A 52 9.04 0.47 10.55
N LEU A 53 8.45 -0.14 9.53
CA LEU A 53 7.84 -1.46 9.62
C LEU A 53 8.73 -2.49 8.92
N THR A 54 9.10 -3.54 9.65
CA THR A 54 9.82 -4.69 9.09
C THR A 54 8.91 -5.91 9.16
N ILE A 55 8.70 -6.56 8.02
CA ILE A 55 7.85 -7.76 7.91
C ILE A 55 8.74 -8.95 7.56
N THR A 56 8.63 -10.02 8.33
CA THR A 56 9.25 -11.32 8.03
C THR A 56 8.17 -12.29 7.56
N LEU A 57 8.23 -12.70 6.30
CA LEU A 57 7.25 -13.62 5.72
C LEU A 57 7.73 -15.07 5.83
N VAL A 58 6.89 -15.93 6.41
CA VAL A 58 7.18 -17.34 6.65
C VAL A 58 6.03 -18.25 6.23
N ASN A 59 6.35 -19.50 5.90
CA ASN A 59 5.38 -20.53 5.59
C ASN A 59 4.94 -21.27 6.86
N SER A 60 3.73 -20.99 7.35
CA SER A 60 3.17 -21.63 8.55
C SER A 60 2.94 -23.14 8.39
N ASN A 61 2.87 -23.65 7.17
CA ASN A 61 2.65 -25.08 6.88
C ASN A 61 3.98 -25.84 6.70
N LEU A 62 5.11 -25.14 6.68
CA LEU A 62 6.43 -25.74 6.44
C LEU A 62 7.45 -25.22 7.46
N GLY A 63 7.14 -25.41 8.75
CA GLY A 63 8.06 -25.12 9.84
C GLY A 63 8.53 -23.67 9.92
N CYS A 64 7.70 -22.72 9.48
CA CYS A 64 8.05 -21.29 9.40
C CYS A 64 9.26 -21.00 8.50
N ALA A 65 9.50 -21.82 7.47
CA ALA A 65 10.51 -21.55 6.45
C ALA A 65 10.26 -20.18 5.78
N THR A 66 11.34 -19.44 5.49
CA THR A 66 11.28 -18.13 4.84
C THR A 66 10.67 -18.22 3.44
N LEU A 67 9.81 -17.26 3.10
CA LEU A 67 9.23 -17.11 1.76
C LEU A 67 9.93 -15.98 1.01
N SER A 68 10.93 -16.31 0.20
CA SER A 68 11.67 -15.34 -0.62
C SER A 68 10.96 -15.05 -1.94
N GLY A 69 11.06 -13.80 -2.43
CA GLY A 69 10.54 -13.42 -3.76
C GLY A 69 9.05 -13.10 -3.80
N TYR A 70 8.39 -13.04 -2.64
CA TYR A 70 6.98 -12.66 -2.53
C TYR A 70 6.85 -11.15 -2.41
N ALA A 71 5.98 -10.56 -3.23
CA ALA A 71 5.66 -9.15 -3.10
C ALA A 71 4.74 -8.91 -1.89
N ILE A 72 5.11 -7.94 -1.05
CA ILE A 72 4.27 -7.40 0.02
C ILE A 72 3.83 -6.01 -0.41
N TYR A 73 2.52 -5.84 -0.61
CA TYR A 73 1.89 -4.55 -0.83
C TYR A 73 1.25 -4.06 0.45
N ILE A 74 1.58 -2.82 0.85
CA ILE A 74 0.98 -2.15 2.01
C ILE A 74 0.32 -0.84 1.59
N TRP A 75 -0.81 -0.54 2.24
CA TRP A 75 -1.48 0.75 2.16
C TRP A 75 -2.09 1.12 3.51
N HIS A 76 -2.16 2.41 3.82
CA HIS A 76 -2.89 2.89 5.00
C HIS A 76 -3.37 4.34 4.83
N CYS A 77 -4.26 4.79 5.73
CA CYS A 77 -4.71 6.17 5.78
C CYS A 77 -3.64 7.12 6.34
N ASN A 78 -3.73 8.40 6.01
CA ASN A 78 -2.95 9.43 6.69
C ASN A 78 -3.43 9.62 8.15
N ARG A 79 -2.72 10.49 8.88
CA ARG A 79 -3.01 10.77 10.30
C ARG A 79 -4.44 11.23 10.59
N ASP A 80 -5.13 11.78 9.60
CA ASP A 80 -6.50 12.30 9.70
C ASP A 80 -7.55 11.23 9.30
N GLY A 81 -7.11 10.00 8.99
CA GLY A 81 -7.99 8.90 8.58
C GLY A 81 -8.32 8.86 7.09
N ASN A 82 -7.71 9.73 6.28
CA ASN A 82 -7.99 9.83 4.85
C ASN A 82 -7.08 8.92 4.02
N TYR A 83 -7.63 8.25 3.01
CA TYR A 83 -6.92 7.40 2.06
C TYR A 83 -6.59 8.13 0.76
N SER A 84 -5.31 8.09 0.37
CA SER A 84 -4.84 8.55 -0.95
C SER A 84 -5.57 7.80 -2.06
N LEU A 85 -5.82 8.44 -3.21
CA LEU A 85 -6.64 7.96 -4.34
C LEU A 85 -8.15 7.86 -4.09
N TYR A 86 -8.63 8.02 -2.85
CA TYR A 86 -10.04 7.87 -2.50
C TYR A 86 -10.62 9.15 -1.88
N THR A 87 -10.21 9.47 -0.65
CA THR A 87 -10.62 10.70 0.04
C THR A 87 -9.62 11.84 -0.17
N VAL A 88 -8.38 11.50 -0.57
CA VAL A 88 -7.36 12.45 -1.05
C VAL A 88 -7.01 12.06 -2.48
N THR A 89 -7.81 12.53 -3.43
CA THR A 89 -7.83 12.03 -4.82
C THR A 89 -6.64 12.48 -5.66
N ASP A 90 -5.94 13.53 -5.25
CA ASP A 90 -4.78 14.11 -5.91
C ASP A 90 -3.45 13.62 -5.32
N GLN A 91 -3.46 12.51 -4.57
CA GLN A 91 -2.29 11.94 -3.90
C GLN A 91 -2.25 10.41 -4.03
N ASN A 92 -1.03 9.84 -4.01
CA ASN A 92 -0.81 8.38 -3.99
C ASN A 92 0.24 7.94 -2.96
N TYR A 93 0.55 8.79 -1.98
CA TYR A 93 1.38 8.43 -0.83
C TYR A 93 0.77 7.29 0.01
N LEU A 94 1.55 6.79 0.97
CA LEU A 94 1.21 5.75 1.95
C LEU A 94 0.73 4.45 1.31
N ARG A 95 1.27 4.16 0.12
CA ARG A 95 1.10 2.94 -0.66
C ARG A 95 2.47 2.53 -1.19
N GLY A 96 2.81 1.24 -1.09
CA GLY A 96 4.08 0.75 -1.62
C GLY A 96 4.25 -0.77 -1.59
N VAL A 97 5.16 -1.23 -2.43
CA VAL A 97 5.49 -2.65 -2.62
C VAL A 97 6.96 -2.92 -2.31
N GLN A 98 7.27 -4.05 -1.68
CA GLN A 98 8.61 -4.62 -1.55
C GLN A 98 8.59 -6.12 -1.87
N VAL A 99 9.75 -6.70 -2.19
CA VAL A 99 9.96 -8.12 -2.51
C VAL A 99 11.12 -8.67 -1.68
#